data_AF-A0A369QDN0-F1
#
_entry.id   AF-A0A369QDN0-F1
#
_cell.length_a   1.000
_cell.length_b   1.000
_cell.length_c   1.000
_cell.angle_alpha   90.00
_cell.angle_beta   90.00
_cell.angle_gamma   90.00
#
_symmetry.space_group_name_H-M   'P 1'
#
loop_
_entity.id
_entity.type
_entity.pdbx_description
1 polymer ?
#
loop_
_entity_poly.entity_id
_entity_poly.type
_entity_poly.pdbx_seq_one_letter_code
_entity_poly.pdbx_strand_id
1 'polypeptide(L)'
;MVKTPEQGFTFVAHPMLSQVLMKKEEIHLFELATSPYGLVISPMRDDFLPTEEVTPAFDPHRHDYHSLFLLASGCLELMVDAQRVSMEARSMLLIYPGQVHCCLHAAEISGWVTSFDGKFLDPKARAVVEQPVGKIPHFQLTAAEFSFFHQCLNLTHATTVAENPGLFQLQLLQALINGVYYKVANLYNSQYSLPSYAARPVEITQQFIKLIKIHFLRLRKPADYAALMHLSVSYLNDTVKSMTGFRATYFIQQESMGEAQRQLLYTSLSVKEIAYLLGYQDAKYFIRLFAKVTATSPTAFRKAHQRNPANFRKTVLIFKTDVTTSAEATLILKALLKLLPNHQANFDLEDQDRILRIEGLPISPEIIINALGQQDHIAEEILF
;
A
#
# COMPACT_ATOMS: atom_id res chain seq x y z
N MET A 1 35.04 46.24 -20.29
CA MET A 1 34.44 46.73 -19.03
C MET A 1 32.94 46.54 -19.11
N VAL A 2 32.44 45.38 -18.69
CA VAL A 2 31.01 45.07 -18.66
C VAL A 2 30.50 45.49 -17.29
N LYS A 3 29.55 46.44 -17.26
CA LYS A 3 28.88 46.88 -16.04
C LYS A 3 27.83 45.84 -15.65
N THR A 4 27.96 45.29 -14.45
CA THR A 4 26.90 44.58 -13.72
C THR A 4 25.83 45.58 -13.26
N PRO A 5 24.53 45.25 -13.33
CA PRO A 5 23.52 45.91 -12.53
C PRO A 5 23.31 45.13 -11.24
N GLU A 6 23.82 45.68 -10.14
CA GLU A 6 23.29 45.43 -8.80
C GLU A 6 21.87 46.01 -8.74
N GLN A 7 20.85 45.16 -8.73
CA GLN A 7 19.53 45.53 -8.24
C GLN A 7 19.20 44.60 -7.08
N GLY A 8 19.45 45.10 -5.87
CA GLY A 8 19.03 44.45 -4.65
C GLY A 8 17.50 44.41 -4.60
N PHE A 9 16.94 43.20 -4.60
CA PHE A 9 15.55 42.99 -4.24
C PHE A 9 15.38 43.31 -2.76
N THR A 10 14.63 44.37 -2.47
CA THR A 10 14.20 44.73 -1.12
C THR A 10 13.30 43.62 -0.57
N PHE A 11 13.82 42.92 0.44
CA PHE A 11 13.14 41.91 1.23
C PHE A 11 11.93 42.52 1.95
N VAL A 12 10.74 42.00 1.69
CA VAL A 12 9.61 42.14 2.62
C VAL A 12 9.47 40.79 3.31
N ALA A 13 10.10 40.65 4.48
CA ALA A 13 9.87 39.51 5.34
C ALA A 13 8.39 39.50 5.75
N HIS A 14 7.68 38.40 5.50
CA HIS A 14 6.35 38.23 6.05
C HIS A 14 6.46 38.20 7.59
N PRO A 15 5.66 38.95 8.37
CA PRO A 15 5.91 39.20 9.80
C PRO A 15 5.77 37.99 10.74
N MET A 16 5.59 36.77 10.22
CA MET A 16 5.38 35.55 11.03
C MET A 16 6.65 34.72 11.26
N LEU A 17 7.78 35.08 10.63
CA LEU A 17 9.00 34.26 10.64
C LEU A 17 9.86 34.38 11.92
N SER A 18 9.53 35.26 12.87
CA SER A 18 10.31 35.44 14.11
C SER A 18 9.69 34.80 15.36
N GLN A 19 8.56 34.08 15.24
CA GLN A 19 7.89 33.44 16.39
C GLN A 19 7.72 31.91 16.30
N VAL A 20 8.23 31.25 15.27
CA VAL A 20 8.19 29.77 15.18
C VAL A 20 9.37 29.13 15.94
N LEU A 21 9.60 29.61 17.17
CA LEU A 21 10.36 28.88 18.19
C LEU A 21 9.36 28.17 19.09
N MET A 22 9.13 26.89 18.76
CA MET A 22 8.62 25.84 19.64
C MET A 22 7.43 26.22 20.54
N LYS A 23 6.26 26.47 19.95
CA LYS A 23 5.02 25.99 20.59
C LYS A 23 4.83 24.54 20.21
N LYS A 24 4.41 23.74 21.18
CA LYS A 24 4.09 22.31 21.05
C LYS A 24 2.75 22.15 20.31
N GLU A 25 2.66 22.72 19.12
CA GLU A 25 1.48 22.63 18.26
C GLU A 25 1.43 21.22 17.64
N GLU A 26 0.23 20.67 17.56
CA GLU A 26 -0.03 19.33 17.06
C GLU A 26 0.24 19.32 15.55
N ILE A 27 1.39 18.77 15.12
CA ILE A 27 1.71 18.66 13.68
C ILE A 27 0.61 17.82 13.04
N HIS A 28 -0.16 18.43 12.14
CA HIS A 28 -1.31 17.80 11.50
C HIS A 28 -0.87 16.65 10.59
N LEU A 29 -1.60 15.53 10.64
CA LEU A 29 -1.47 14.42 9.69
C LEU A 29 -2.63 14.49 8.71
N PHE A 30 -2.33 14.77 7.46
CA PHE A 30 -3.28 14.71 6.37
C PHE A 30 -3.26 13.31 5.77
N GLU A 31 -4.43 12.66 5.77
CA GLU A 31 -4.62 11.37 5.10
C GLU A 31 -5.01 11.60 3.65
N LEU A 32 -4.67 10.67 2.75
CA LEU A 32 -5.10 10.73 1.35
C LEU A 32 -6.61 10.47 1.23
N ALA A 33 -7.44 11.41 1.67
CA ALA A 33 -8.89 11.25 1.73
C ALA A 33 -9.55 11.42 0.34
N THR A 34 -10.38 10.45 -0.04
CA THR A 34 -11.35 10.46 -1.16
C THR A 34 -10.87 10.42 -2.62
N SER A 35 -9.61 10.07 -2.92
CA SER A 35 -9.32 9.63 -4.29
C SER A 35 -9.81 8.19 -4.50
N PRO A 36 -10.75 7.92 -5.44
CA PRO A 36 -11.19 6.56 -5.75
C PRO A 36 -10.05 5.66 -6.26
N TYR A 37 -8.93 6.26 -6.69
CA TYR A 37 -7.76 5.57 -7.21
C TYR A 37 -6.57 5.61 -6.24
N GLY A 38 -6.70 6.26 -5.08
CA GLY A 38 -5.60 6.52 -4.14
C GLY A 38 -4.39 7.23 -4.79
N LEU A 39 -4.69 8.07 -5.77
CA LEU A 39 -3.78 8.98 -6.46
C LEU A 39 -4.50 10.30 -6.72
N VAL A 40 -3.84 11.42 -6.43
CA VAL A 40 -4.31 12.78 -6.72
C VAL A 40 -3.19 13.50 -7.46
N ILE A 41 -3.53 14.22 -8.51
CA ILE A 41 -2.57 15.03 -9.26
C ILE A 41 -3.18 16.38 -9.57
N SER A 42 -2.41 17.44 -9.38
CA SER A 42 -2.88 18.81 -9.59
C SER A 42 -1.76 19.68 -10.15
N PRO A 43 -2.09 20.64 -11.03
CA PRO A 43 -1.10 21.60 -11.51
C PRO A 43 -0.69 22.53 -10.36
N MET A 44 0.61 22.86 -10.31
CA MET A 44 1.09 23.96 -9.47
C MET A 44 0.81 25.28 -10.18
N ARG A 45 0.29 26.27 -9.45
CA ARG A 45 -0.10 27.58 -9.96
C ARG A 45 0.21 28.68 -8.94
N ASP A 46 0.38 29.91 -9.40
CA ASP A 46 0.67 31.07 -8.53
C ASP A 46 -0.54 31.54 -7.70
N ASP A 47 -1.76 31.16 -8.09
CA ASP A 47 -2.99 31.47 -7.33
C ASP A 47 -3.12 30.68 -6.02
N PHE A 48 -2.09 29.90 -5.65
CA PHE A 48 -1.82 29.35 -4.31
C PHE A 48 -1.54 30.43 -3.23
N LEU A 49 -1.98 31.67 -3.44
CA LEU A 49 -2.05 32.68 -2.38
C LEU A 49 -2.99 32.17 -1.26
N PRO A 50 -2.73 32.51 0.01
CA PRO A 50 -3.44 31.90 1.13
C PRO A 50 -4.89 32.39 1.15
N THR A 51 -5.79 31.61 0.53
CA THR A 51 -7.19 31.54 0.93
C THR A 51 -7.28 30.61 2.15
N GLU A 52 -8.37 30.70 2.91
CA GLU A 52 -8.58 29.86 4.11
C GLU A 52 -8.48 28.33 3.82
N GLU A 53 -8.60 27.90 2.56
CA GLU A 53 -8.45 26.51 2.09
C GLU A 53 -6.98 26.08 1.81
N VAL A 54 -6.04 27.03 1.65
CA VAL A 54 -4.61 26.79 1.29
C VAL A 54 -3.67 26.92 2.50
N THR A 55 -4.21 27.32 3.66
CA THR A 55 -3.50 27.44 4.95
C THR A 55 -2.63 26.21 5.34
N PRO A 56 -3.01 24.94 5.04
CA PRO A 56 -2.18 23.80 5.41
C PRO A 56 -0.77 23.80 4.80
N ALA A 57 -0.59 24.37 3.61
CA ALA A 57 0.68 24.23 2.87
C ALA A 57 1.84 24.98 3.53
N PHE A 58 1.55 26.09 4.23
CA PHE A 58 2.56 26.94 4.87
C PHE A 58 2.81 26.59 6.34
N ASP A 59 1.87 25.88 6.97
CA ASP A 59 2.03 25.35 8.32
C ASP A 59 2.75 23.99 8.29
N PRO A 60 3.59 23.67 9.30
CA PRO A 60 4.22 22.36 9.39
C PRO A 60 3.18 21.21 9.48
N HIS A 61 3.21 20.32 8.49
CA HIS A 61 2.31 19.17 8.41
C HIS A 61 3.01 17.93 7.89
N ARG A 62 2.35 16.77 7.96
CA ARG A 62 2.81 15.51 7.38
C ARG A 62 1.67 14.78 6.68
N HIS A 63 2.03 13.88 5.77
CA HIS A 63 1.08 13.05 5.02
C HIS A 63 1.23 11.56 5.37
N ASP A 64 0.19 10.74 5.15
CA ASP A 64 0.32 9.27 5.14
C ASP A 64 0.63 8.69 3.73
N TYR A 65 0.83 9.57 2.76
CA TYR A 65 1.11 9.28 1.35
C TYR A 65 2.41 9.92 0.86
N HIS A 66 2.85 9.51 -0.32
CA HIS A 66 3.96 10.14 -1.04
C HIS A 66 3.50 11.40 -1.76
N SER A 67 4.35 12.42 -1.81
CA SER A 67 4.13 13.62 -2.63
C SER A 67 5.30 13.87 -3.55
N LEU A 68 5.05 13.92 -4.86
CA LEU A 68 6.03 14.22 -5.90
C LEU A 68 5.74 15.60 -6.48
N PHE A 69 6.70 16.52 -6.35
CA PHE A 69 6.70 17.84 -6.94
C PHE A 69 7.58 17.83 -8.19
N LEU A 70 7.07 18.33 -9.31
CA LEU A 70 7.82 18.56 -10.55
C LEU A 70 7.68 20.03 -10.94
N LEU A 71 8.71 20.83 -10.70
CA LEU A 71 8.72 22.27 -10.97
C LEU A 71 9.21 22.54 -12.40
N ALA A 72 8.35 23.15 -13.21
CA ALA A 72 8.62 23.51 -14.61
C ALA A 72 9.25 24.91 -14.74
N SER A 73 8.70 25.90 -14.04
CA SER A 73 9.21 27.28 -13.96
C SER A 73 9.06 27.84 -12.56
N GLY A 74 9.70 28.98 -12.30
CA GLY A 74 9.62 29.68 -11.02
C GLY A 74 10.59 29.15 -9.98
N CYS A 75 10.34 29.52 -8.72
CA CYS A 75 11.09 29.05 -7.57
C CYS A 75 10.15 28.59 -6.44
N LEU A 76 10.57 27.54 -5.74
CA LEU A 76 9.84 26.97 -4.61
C LEU A 76 10.84 26.62 -3.51
N GLU A 77 10.62 27.14 -2.31
CA GLU A 77 11.38 26.78 -1.12
C GLU A 77 10.49 26.03 -0.14
N LEU A 78 10.92 24.85 0.30
CA LEU A 78 10.25 24.07 1.33
C LEU A 78 11.17 23.83 2.52
N MET A 79 10.57 23.67 3.69
CA MET A 79 11.20 23.00 4.81
C MET A 79 10.74 21.54 4.79
N VAL A 80 11.65 20.57 4.86
CA VAL A 80 11.34 19.13 4.97
C VAL A 80 12.24 18.54 6.04
N ASP A 81 11.67 17.96 7.10
CA ASP A 81 12.40 17.41 8.27
C ASP A 81 13.52 18.34 8.79
N ALA A 82 13.20 19.64 8.91
CA ALA A 82 14.11 20.72 9.32
C ALA A 82 15.28 21.03 8.35
N GLN A 83 15.28 20.47 7.14
CA GLN A 83 16.18 20.84 6.06
C GLN A 83 15.47 21.75 5.06
N ARG A 84 16.14 22.83 4.65
CA ARG A 84 15.64 23.72 3.59
C ARG A 84 15.94 23.10 2.23
N VAL A 85 14.93 22.97 1.39
CA VAL A 85 15.02 22.51 0.00
C VAL A 85 14.62 23.66 -0.92
N SER A 86 15.55 24.12 -1.75
CA SER A 86 15.30 25.14 -2.77
C SER A 86 15.21 24.49 -4.14
N MET A 87 14.10 24.73 -4.84
CA MET A 87 13.80 24.20 -6.16
C MET A 87 13.75 25.34 -7.19
N GLU A 88 14.44 25.16 -8.31
CA GLU A 88 14.38 26.04 -9.48
C GLU A 88 13.73 25.31 -10.66
N ALA A 89 13.56 25.99 -11.80
CA ALA A 89 13.02 25.39 -13.02
C ALA A 89 13.69 24.05 -13.38
N ARG A 90 12.88 23.04 -13.69
CA ARG A 90 13.27 21.64 -13.94
C ARG A 90 13.80 20.91 -12.70
N SER A 91 13.27 21.23 -11.53
CA SER A 91 13.55 20.48 -10.30
C SER A 91 12.45 19.49 -9.99
N MET A 92 12.81 18.41 -9.31
CA MET A 92 11.88 17.41 -8.80
C MET A 92 12.19 17.12 -7.33
N LEU A 93 11.14 16.97 -6.52
CA LEU A 93 11.23 16.65 -5.11
C LEU A 93 10.25 15.53 -4.77
N LEU A 94 10.69 14.51 -4.05
CA LEU A 94 9.84 13.48 -3.47
C LEU A 94 9.83 13.61 -1.96
N ILE A 95 8.63 13.62 -1.37
CA ILE A 95 8.38 13.60 0.07
C ILE A 95 7.69 12.28 0.43
N TYR A 96 8.18 11.61 1.48
CA TYR A 96 7.66 10.33 1.95
C TYR A 96 6.56 10.50 3.01
N PRO A 97 5.72 9.44 3.19
CA PRO A 97 4.80 9.38 4.32
C PRO A 97 5.50 9.65 5.66
N GLY A 98 4.92 10.56 6.44
CA GLY A 98 5.36 10.92 7.79
C GLY A 98 6.42 12.02 7.87
N GLN A 99 7.01 12.45 6.76
CA GLN A 99 7.95 13.59 6.77
C GLN A 99 7.22 14.90 7.03
N VAL A 100 7.75 15.68 7.96
CA VAL A 100 7.17 16.98 8.32
C VAL A 100 7.69 18.02 7.34
N HIS A 101 6.79 18.76 6.70
CA HIS A 101 7.17 19.77 5.76
C HIS A 101 6.20 20.95 5.73
N CYS A 102 6.68 22.07 5.19
CA CYS A 102 5.88 23.23 4.85
C CYS A 102 6.53 24.03 3.72
N CYS A 103 5.73 24.80 3.00
CA CYS A 103 6.17 25.78 2.04
C CYS A 103 6.69 27.02 2.77
N LEU A 104 7.89 27.47 2.42
CA LEU A 104 8.49 28.72 2.92
C LEU A 104 8.30 29.87 1.95
N HIS A 105 8.37 29.57 0.64
CA HIS A 105 8.25 30.55 -0.42
C HIS A 105 7.87 29.88 -1.74
N ALA A 106 7.04 30.55 -2.54
CA ALA A 106 6.70 30.15 -3.91
C ALA A 106 6.52 31.41 -4.76
N ALA A 107 7.11 31.43 -5.95
CA ALA A 107 6.92 32.52 -6.92
C ALA A 107 7.03 32.02 -8.37
N GLU A 108 6.09 32.45 -9.20
CA GLU A 108 6.03 32.17 -10.64
C GLU A 108 6.06 30.67 -10.97
N ILE A 109 5.43 29.87 -10.09
CA ILE A 109 5.52 28.42 -10.13
C ILE A 109 4.56 27.84 -11.17
N SER A 110 5.10 26.93 -11.97
CA SER A 110 4.30 26.04 -12.81
C SER A 110 4.84 24.63 -12.73
N GLY A 111 3.97 23.64 -12.95
CA GLY A 111 4.37 22.23 -12.91
C GLY A 111 3.27 21.35 -12.33
N TRP A 112 3.68 20.24 -11.71
CA TRP A 112 2.76 19.25 -11.14
C TRP A 112 3.11 18.91 -9.69
N VAL A 113 2.08 18.71 -8.87
CA VAL A 113 2.17 17.98 -7.62
C VAL A 113 1.31 16.72 -7.72
N THR A 114 1.86 15.57 -7.37
CA THR A 114 1.17 14.28 -7.40
C THR A 114 1.31 13.58 -6.06
N SER A 115 0.18 13.20 -5.47
CA SER A 115 0.09 12.51 -4.20
C SER A 115 -0.45 11.09 -4.40
N PHE A 116 0.20 10.07 -3.84
CA PHE A 116 -0.15 8.68 -4.10
C PHE A 116 0.13 7.76 -2.92
N ASP A 117 -0.71 6.75 -2.74
CA ASP A 117 -0.50 5.71 -1.74
C ASP A 117 0.64 4.78 -2.16
N GLY A 118 1.63 4.63 -1.29
CA GLY A 118 2.79 3.78 -1.52
C GLY A 118 2.46 2.29 -1.74
N LYS A 119 1.24 1.83 -1.44
CA LYS A 119 0.79 0.46 -1.75
C LYS A 119 0.68 0.17 -3.25
N PHE A 120 0.60 1.20 -4.09
CA PHE A 120 0.54 1.05 -5.55
C PHE A 120 1.91 0.94 -6.20
N LEU A 121 2.97 1.22 -5.46
CA LEU A 121 4.33 1.22 -5.96
C LEU A 121 4.90 -0.20 -5.92
N ASP A 122 5.69 -0.53 -6.93
CA ASP A 122 6.52 -1.72 -6.90
C ASP A 122 7.46 -1.66 -5.68
N PRO A 123 7.42 -2.66 -4.78
CA PRO A 123 8.20 -2.64 -3.54
C PRO A 123 9.71 -2.58 -3.76
N LYS A 124 10.23 -3.10 -4.88
CA LYS A 124 11.67 -3.09 -5.17
C LYS A 124 12.13 -1.68 -5.50
N ALA A 125 11.39 -0.98 -6.37
CA ALA A 125 11.69 0.40 -6.73
C ALA A 125 11.55 1.32 -5.52
N ARG A 126 10.49 1.10 -4.73
CA ARG A 126 10.26 1.81 -3.47
C ARG A 126 11.43 1.68 -2.51
N ALA A 127 11.98 0.48 -2.35
CA ALA A 127 13.17 0.25 -1.56
C ALA A 127 14.30 1.18 -1.97
N VAL A 128 14.65 1.19 -3.25
CA VAL A 128 15.78 1.96 -3.78
C VAL A 128 15.69 3.43 -3.37
N VAL A 129 14.49 3.99 -3.41
CA VAL A 129 14.28 5.41 -3.11
C VAL A 129 14.19 5.67 -1.60
N GLU A 130 13.56 4.79 -0.81
CA GLU A 130 13.26 5.01 0.62
C GLU A 130 14.33 4.53 1.62
N GLN A 131 15.46 3.98 1.17
CA GLN A 131 16.48 3.41 2.08
C GLN A 131 17.22 4.41 2.97
N PRO A 132 17.66 5.59 2.50
CA PRO A 132 18.56 6.42 3.30
C PRO A 132 17.77 7.35 4.23
N VAL A 133 17.78 7.01 5.52
CA VAL A 133 17.26 7.89 6.58
C VAL A 133 18.00 9.23 6.52
N GLY A 134 17.25 10.33 6.40
CA GLY A 134 17.78 11.70 6.49
C GLY A 134 18.19 12.37 5.17
N LYS A 135 18.03 11.71 4.01
CA LYS A 135 18.18 12.36 2.70
C LYS A 135 16.82 12.61 2.06
N ILE A 136 16.64 13.83 1.55
CA ILE A 136 15.44 14.23 0.83
C ILE A 136 15.71 14.08 -0.67
N PRO A 137 14.98 13.23 -1.42
CA PRO A 137 15.19 13.08 -2.87
C PRO A 137 14.81 14.36 -3.59
N HIS A 138 15.82 15.16 -3.89
CA HIS A 138 15.74 16.39 -4.67
C HIS A 138 16.69 16.28 -5.86
N PHE A 139 16.17 16.55 -7.05
CA PHE A 139 16.86 16.35 -8.33
C PHE A 139 16.76 17.60 -9.20
N GLN A 140 17.90 18.06 -9.70
CA GLN A 140 17.93 18.97 -10.84
C GLN A 140 17.91 18.12 -12.12
N LEU A 141 16.87 18.26 -12.94
CA LEU A 141 16.64 17.41 -14.10
C LEU A 141 17.26 17.99 -15.37
N THR A 142 17.78 17.10 -16.23
CA THR A 142 18.07 17.44 -17.63
C THR A 142 16.76 17.71 -18.39
N ALA A 143 16.86 18.38 -19.55
CA ALA A 143 15.70 18.64 -20.39
C ALA A 143 14.97 17.34 -20.82
N ALA A 144 15.71 16.26 -21.09
CA ALA A 144 15.13 14.98 -21.48
C ALA A 144 14.41 14.29 -20.32
N GLU A 145 14.99 14.30 -19.10
CA GLU A 145 14.35 13.74 -17.91
C GLU A 145 13.10 14.54 -17.54
N PHE A 146 13.19 15.87 -17.53
CA PHE A 146 12.05 16.74 -17.28
C PHE A 146 10.91 16.47 -18.27
N SER A 147 11.22 16.39 -19.57
CA SER A 147 10.22 16.11 -20.62
C SER A 147 9.51 14.78 -20.37
N PHE A 148 10.24 13.73 -19.99
CA PHE A 148 9.66 12.44 -19.64
C PHE A 148 8.68 12.55 -18.47
N PHE A 149 9.11 13.11 -17.33
CA PHE A 149 8.24 13.25 -16.16
C PHE A 149 7.03 14.11 -16.46
N HIS A 150 7.22 15.24 -17.12
CA HIS A 150 6.14 16.14 -17.47
C HIS A 150 5.09 15.45 -18.36
N GLN A 151 5.51 14.66 -19.35
CA GLN A 151 4.59 13.90 -20.21
C GLN A 151 3.84 12.82 -19.42
N CYS A 152 4.51 12.04 -18.57
CA CYS A 152 3.88 11.00 -17.76
C CYS A 152 2.87 11.59 -16.76
N LEU A 153 3.21 12.70 -16.09
CA LEU A 153 2.31 13.38 -15.17
C LEU A 153 1.13 14.02 -15.90
N ASN A 154 1.34 14.60 -17.09
CA ASN A 154 0.25 15.11 -17.91
C ASN A 154 -0.73 13.98 -18.34
N LEU A 155 -0.22 12.82 -18.75
CA LEU A 155 -1.05 11.64 -19.06
C LEU A 155 -1.79 11.13 -17.82
N THR A 156 -1.14 11.13 -16.66
CA THR A 156 -1.75 10.75 -15.38
C THR A 156 -2.91 11.69 -15.05
N HIS A 157 -2.68 13.00 -15.13
CA HIS A 157 -3.72 14.01 -14.91
C HIS A 157 -4.89 13.86 -15.88
N ALA A 158 -4.62 13.77 -17.19
CA ALA A 158 -5.64 13.55 -18.20
C ALA A 158 -6.47 12.28 -17.94
N THR A 159 -5.83 11.23 -17.43
CA THR A 159 -6.52 9.97 -17.06
C THR A 159 -7.40 10.14 -15.81
N THR A 160 -6.99 10.96 -14.83
CA THR A 160 -7.79 11.19 -13.61
C THR A 160 -9.02 12.05 -13.84
N VAL A 161 -8.99 12.98 -14.80
CA VAL A 161 -10.10 13.92 -15.08
C VAL A 161 -11.00 13.48 -16.23
N ALA A 162 -10.79 12.27 -16.77
CA ALA A 162 -11.58 11.75 -17.87
C ALA A 162 -13.06 11.55 -17.48
N GLU A 163 -13.98 12.13 -18.26
CA GLU A 163 -15.43 12.08 -18.00
C GLU A 163 -16.01 10.65 -18.04
N ASN A 164 -15.40 9.76 -18.82
CA ASN A 164 -15.85 8.38 -19.00
C ASN A 164 -14.72 7.40 -18.66
N PRO A 165 -14.54 7.04 -17.37
CA PRO A 165 -13.48 6.15 -16.94
C PRO A 165 -13.65 4.73 -17.51
N GLY A 166 -12.64 4.23 -18.21
CA GLY A 166 -12.63 2.86 -18.74
C GLY A 166 -12.44 1.79 -17.64
N LEU A 167 -12.78 0.54 -17.95
CA LEU A 167 -12.69 -0.60 -17.02
C LEU A 167 -11.31 -0.77 -16.35
N PHE A 168 -10.24 -0.40 -17.06
CA PHE A 168 -8.84 -0.57 -16.63
C PHE A 168 -8.17 0.73 -16.16
N GLN A 169 -8.94 1.77 -15.82
CA GLN A 169 -8.38 3.07 -15.47
C GLN A 169 -7.46 3.01 -14.24
N LEU A 170 -7.82 2.24 -13.21
CA LEU A 170 -6.98 2.08 -12.02
C LEU A 170 -5.62 1.44 -12.38
N GLN A 171 -5.64 0.39 -13.22
CA GLN A 171 -4.43 -0.29 -13.68
C GLN A 171 -3.57 0.63 -14.55
N LEU A 172 -4.19 1.47 -15.39
CA LEU A 172 -3.48 2.48 -16.18
C LEU A 172 -2.81 3.52 -15.27
N LEU A 173 -3.53 4.07 -14.29
CA LEU A 173 -2.97 5.01 -13.32
C LEU A 173 -1.83 4.38 -12.52
N GLN A 174 -1.99 3.13 -12.08
CA GLN A 174 -0.93 2.36 -11.41
C GLN A 174 0.30 2.17 -12.31
N ALA A 175 0.10 1.86 -13.59
CA ALA A 175 1.20 1.69 -14.54
C ALA A 175 1.95 3.02 -14.78
N LEU A 176 1.21 4.13 -14.93
CA LEU A 176 1.78 5.46 -15.13
C LEU A 176 2.60 5.91 -13.91
N ILE A 177 2.04 5.78 -12.70
CA ILE A 177 2.75 6.19 -11.48
C ILE A 177 3.95 5.28 -11.20
N ASN A 178 3.87 3.97 -11.46
CA ASN A 178 5.04 3.09 -11.37
C ASN A 178 6.10 3.47 -12.41
N GLY A 179 5.72 3.83 -13.65
CA GLY A 179 6.65 4.31 -14.66
C GLY A 179 7.42 5.55 -14.22
N VAL A 180 6.72 6.53 -13.64
CA VAL A 180 7.33 7.71 -13.01
C VAL A 180 8.27 7.26 -11.89
N TYR A 181 7.80 6.42 -10.98
CA TYR A 181 8.56 6.02 -9.80
C TYR A 181 9.80 5.18 -10.15
N TYR A 182 9.75 4.32 -11.17
CA TYR A 182 10.92 3.61 -11.71
C TYR A 182 11.98 4.58 -12.22
N LYS A 183 11.56 5.65 -12.90
CA LYS A 183 12.49 6.69 -13.36
C LYS A 183 13.12 7.43 -12.18
N VAL A 184 12.35 7.74 -11.13
CA VAL A 184 12.88 8.30 -9.87
C VAL A 184 13.90 7.35 -9.24
N ALA A 185 13.58 6.06 -9.11
CA ALA A 185 14.50 5.06 -8.56
C ALA A 185 15.82 4.97 -9.33
N ASN A 186 15.76 5.03 -10.67
CA ASN A 186 16.95 5.03 -11.51
C ASN A 186 17.80 6.30 -11.33
N LEU A 187 17.17 7.47 -11.23
CA LEU A 187 17.87 8.74 -10.92
C LEU A 187 18.50 8.72 -9.53
N TYR A 188 17.78 8.17 -8.56
CA TYR A 188 18.29 8.01 -7.21
C TYR A 188 19.53 7.13 -7.20
N ASN A 189 19.47 5.98 -7.87
CA ASN A 189 20.57 5.03 -7.93
C ASN A 189 21.80 5.61 -8.64
N SER A 190 21.62 6.35 -9.74
CA SER A 190 22.73 6.98 -10.46
C SER A 190 23.39 8.10 -9.66
N GLN A 191 22.61 8.91 -8.93
CA GLN A 191 23.14 10.05 -8.18
C GLN A 191 23.80 9.65 -6.86
N TYR A 192 23.27 8.63 -6.18
CA TYR A 192 23.69 8.32 -4.81
C TYR A 192 24.54 7.06 -4.67
N SER A 193 24.80 6.30 -5.76
CA SER A 193 25.64 5.09 -5.77
C SER A 193 25.36 4.21 -4.56
N LEU A 194 24.09 3.83 -4.36
CA LEU A 194 23.73 3.07 -3.18
C LEU A 194 24.39 1.68 -3.23
N PRO A 195 24.98 1.19 -2.12
CA PRO A 195 25.42 -0.18 -2.07
C PRO A 195 24.20 -1.12 -2.14
N SER A 196 24.41 -2.34 -2.64
CA SER A 196 23.44 -3.43 -2.91
C SER A 196 22.51 -3.84 -1.72
N TYR A 197 22.56 -3.13 -0.60
CA TYR A 197 21.75 -3.34 0.61
C TYR A 197 20.24 -3.16 0.40
N ALA A 198 19.80 -2.64 -0.75
CA ALA A 198 18.39 -2.58 -1.15
C ALA A 198 17.69 -3.94 -1.16
N ALA A 199 18.45 -5.04 -1.33
CA ALA A 199 17.91 -6.39 -1.36
C ALA A 199 17.30 -6.81 0.00
N ARG A 200 17.94 -6.50 1.13
CA ARG A 200 17.57 -7.14 2.41
C ARG A 200 16.22 -6.66 2.97
N PRO A 201 15.92 -5.35 3.06
CA PRO A 201 14.59 -4.88 3.49
C PRO A 201 13.45 -5.34 2.58
N VAL A 202 13.71 -5.44 1.27
CA VAL A 202 12.78 -5.97 0.28
C VAL A 202 12.51 -7.45 0.51
N GLU A 203 13.57 -8.26 0.64
CA GLU A 203 13.48 -9.69 0.94
C GLU A 203 12.70 -9.93 2.22
N ILE A 204 13.01 -9.19 3.29
CA ILE A 204 12.30 -9.27 4.57
C ILE A 204 10.82 -8.96 4.36
N THR A 205 10.49 -7.86 3.68
CA THR A 205 9.09 -7.45 3.47
C THR A 205 8.33 -8.45 2.59
N GLN A 206 8.95 -8.97 1.53
CA GLN A 206 8.36 -9.97 0.66
C GLN A 206 8.16 -11.31 1.39
N GLN A 207 9.17 -11.75 2.16
CA GLN A 207 9.08 -12.95 2.97
C GLN A 207 7.99 -12.80 4.04
N PHE A 208 7.89 -11.64 4.69
CA PHE A 208 6.83 -11.33 5.65
C PHE A 208 5.44 -11.42 5.03
N ILE A 209 5.21 -10.76 3.89
CA ILE A 209 3.91 -10.82 3.18
C ILE A 209 3.59 -12.25 2.75
N LYS A 210 4.59 -13.01 2.27
CA LYS A 210 4.42 -14.42 1.91
C LYS A 210 4.00 -15.25 3.12
N LEU A 211 4.66 -15.07 4.27
CA LEU A 211 4.31 -15.77 5.50
C LEU A 211 2.92 -15.41 6.00
N ILE A 212 2.47 -14.15 5.85
CA ILE A 212 1.10 -13.76 6.18
C ILE A 212 0.10 -14.60 5.40
N LYS A 213 0.26 -14.71 4.08
CA LYS A 213 -0.65 -15.48 3.22
C LYS A 213 -0.75 -16.97 3.58
N ILE A 214 0.28 -17.51 4.21
CA ILE A 214 0.38 -18.94 4.58
C ILE A 214 -0.11 -19.19 6.02
N HIS A 215 -0.07 -18.18 6.88
CA HIS A 215 -0.25 -18.37 8.32
C HIS A 215 -1.26 -17.43 8.99
N PHE A 216 -2.01 -16.60 8.27
CA PHE A 216 -2.86 -15.56 8.87
C PHE A 216 -4.03 -16.12 9.70
N LEU A 217 -4.42 -17.38 9.50
CA LEU A 217 -5.45 -18.01 10.35
C LEU A 217 -4.91 -18.27 11.76
N ARG A 218 -3.64 -18.70 11.85
CA ARG A 218 -2.99 -19.14 13.10
C ARG A 218 -2.21 -18.02 13.78
N LEU A 219 -1.42 -17.26 13.02
CA LEU A 219 -0.52 -16.22 13.51
C LEU A 219 -1.18 -14.85 13.33
N ARG A 220 -1.10 -14.00 14.36
CA ARG A 220 -1.85 -12.72 14.38
C ARG A 220 -1.05 -11.54 14.88
N LYS A 221 0.07 -11.79 15.51
CA LYS A 221 0.90 -10.75 16.09
C LYS A 221 2.14 -10.60 15.23
N PRO A 222 2.65 -9.37 15.03
CA PRO A 222 3.96 -9.16 14.42
C PRO A 222 5.08 -9.99 15.07
N ALA A 223 4.95 -10.28 16.38
CA ALA A 223 5.90 -11.11 17.10
C ALA A 223 6.00 -12.54 16.57
N ASP A 224 4.88 -13.13 16.13
CA ASP A 224 4.83 -14.49 15.61
C ASP A 224 5.64 -14.59 14.31
N TYR A 225 5.44 -13.63 13.40
CA TYR A 225 6.15 -13.56 12.12
C TYR A 225 7.62 -13.19 12.30
N ALA A 226 7.92 -12.28 13.23
CA ALA A 226 9.30 -11.92 13.54
C ALA A 226 10.09 -13.14 14.03
N ALA A 227 9.49 -13.97 14.88
CA ALA A 227 10.09 -15.23 15.34
C ALA A 227 10.36 -16.21 14.18
N LEU A 228 9.39 -16.40 13.27
CA LEU A 228 9.57 -17.24 12.07
C LEU A 228 10.70 -16.77 11.14
N MET A 229 10.95 -15.46 11.11
CA MET A 229 11.98 -14.85 10.28
C MET A 229 13.32 -14.67 11.01
N HIS A 230 13.41 -15.09 12.27
CA HIS A 230 14.55 -14.85 13.15
C HIS A 230 14.93 -13.36 13.29
N LEU A 231 13.91 -12.49 13.38
CA LEU A 231 14.06 -11.04 13.53
C LEU A 231 13.46 -10.57 14.87
N SER A 232 13.90 -9.40 15.34
CA SER A 232 13.19 -8.72 16.42
C SER A 232 11.89 -8.09 15.91
N VAL A 233 10.89 -7.97 16.80
CA VAL A 233 9.59 -7.38 16.45
C VAL A 233 9.71 -5.91 16.03
N SER A 234 10.64 -5.16 16.64
CA SER A 234 10.93 -3.77 16.24
C SER A 234 11.48 -3.74 14.83
N TYR A 235 12.51 -4.54 14.56
CA TYR A 235 13.18 -4.53 13.26
C TYR A 235 12.23 -4.95 12.12
N LEU A 236 11.36 -5.95 12.34
CA LEU A 236 10.32 -6.29 11.37
C LEU A 236 9.36 -5.12 11.13
N ASN A 237 8.86 -4.47 12.18
CA ASN A 237 7.94 -3.34 12.02
C ASN A 237 8.58 -2.15 11.32
N ASP A 238 9.80 -1.81 11.70
CA ASP A 238 10.53 -0.68 11.13
C ASP A 238 10.83 -0.94 9.66
N THR A 239 11.30 -2.14 9.33
CA THR A 239 11.57 -2.58 7.95
C THR A 239 10.30 -2.58 7.11
N VAL A 240 9.22 -3.21 7.59
CA VAL A 240 7.96 -3.26 6.83
C VAL A 240 7.35 -1.86 6.68
N LYS A 241 7.43 -1.02 7.73
CA LYS A 241 6.93 0.36 7.65
C LYS A 241 7.75 1.21 6.69
N SER A 242 9.07 1.11 6.71
CA SER A 242 9.91 1.84 5.76
C SER A 242 9.69 1.36 4.33
N MET A 243 9.37 0.07 4.14
CA MET A 243 9.15 -0.51 2.82
C MET A 243 7.74 -0.34 2.26
N THR A 244 6.74 -0.13 3.13
CA THR A 244 5.33 -0.18 2.71
C THR A 244 4.49 0.98 3.22
N GLY A 245 4.99 1.80 4.14
CA GLY A 245 4.26 2.90 4.79
C GLY A 245 3.41 2.42 5.97
N PHE A 246 3.14 1.12 6.06
CA PHE A 246 2.28 0.54 7.07
C PHE A 246 3.06 -0.41 7.99
N ARG A 247 2.63 -0.50 9.25
CA ARG A 247 3.23 -1.45 10.21
C ARG A 247 2.85 -2.88 9.86
N ALA A 248 3.61 -3.86 10.36
CA ALA A 248 3.32 -5.29 10.17
C ALA A 248 1.88 -5.68 10.57
N THR A 249 1.33 -5.07 11.63
CA THR A 249 -0.06 -5.31 12.07
C THR A 249 -1.10 -4.98 11.01
N TYR A 250 -0.85 -3.96 10.17
CA TYR A 250 -1.76 -3.59 9.09
C TYR A 250 -1.92 -4.73 8.09
N PHE A 251 -0.82 -5.30 7.60
CA PHE A 251 -0.86 -6.38 6.60
C PHE A 251 -1.53 -7.65 7.13
N ILE A 252 -1.25 -8.01 8.39
CA ILE A 252 -1.89 -9.16 9.04
C ILE A 252 -3.42 -8.95 9.09
N GLN A 253 -3.86 -7.75 9.46
CA GLN A 253 -5.29 -7.41 9.52
C GLN A 253 -5.92 -7.38 8.12
N GLN A 254 -5.24 -6.81 7.12
CA GLN A 254 -5.74 -6.74 5.75
C GLN A 254 -5.95 -8.13 5.15
N GLU A 255 -5.02 -9.06 5.30
CA GLU A 255 -5.19 -10.42 4.77
C GLU A 255 -6.38 -11.12 5.42
N SER A 256 -6.47 -11.04 6.76
CA SER A 256 -7.57 -11.64 7.51
C SER A 256 -8.94 -11.03 7.17
N MET A 257 -9.03 -9.71 7.00
CA MET A 257 -10.28 -9.05 6.64
C MET A 257 -10.64 -9.23 5.16
N GLY A 258 -9.66 -9.33 4.27
CA GLY A 258 -9.87 -9.70 2.88
C GLY A 258 -10.49 -11.09 2.76
N GLU A 259 -10.01 -12.05 3.56
CA GLU A 259 -10.64 -13.37 3.63
C GLU A 259 -12.05 -13.29 4.23
N ALA A 260 -12.26 -12.50 5.28
CA ALA A 260 -13.61 -12.27 5.82
C ALA A 260 -14.58 -11.74 4.77
N GLN A 261 -14.16 -10.79 3.94
CA GLN A 261 -14.98 -10.27 2.84
C GLN A 261 -15.32 -11.39 1.84
N ARG A 262 -14.35 -12.22 1.45
CA ARG A 262 -14.59 -13.38 0.58
C ARG A 262 -15.61 -14.34 1.20
N GLN A 263 -15.45 -14.69 2.47
CA GLN A 263 -16.40 -15.56 3.17
C GLN A 263 -17.80 -14.94 3.27
N LEU A 264 -17.90 -13.62 3.46
CA LEU A 264 -19.19 -12.90 3.49
C LEU A 264 -19.91 -12.91 2.15
N LEU A 265 -19.17 -12.93 1.03
CA LEU A 265 -19.69 -12.94 -0.34
C LEU A 265 -20.05 -14.33 -0.83
N TYR A 266 -19.23 -15.33 -0.49
CA TYR A 266 -19.26 -16.65 -1.13
C TYR A 266 -19.89 -17.74 -0.26
N THR A 267 -20.15 -17.46 1.02
CA THR A 267 -20.73 -18.46 1.92
C THR A 267 -21.99 -17.94 2.61
N SER A 268 -22.81 -18.87 3.07
CA SER A 268 -23.96 -18.62 3.93
C SER A 268 -23.60 -18.55 5.42
N LEU A 269 -22.31 -18.70 5.77
CA LEU A 269 -21.84 -18.70 7.16
C LEU A 269 -22.29 -17.42 7.88
N SER A 270 -22.71 -17.53 9.14
CA SER A 270 -22.98 -16.37 9.97
C SER A 270 -21.70 -15.57 10.24
N VAL A 271 -21.83 -14.28 10.57
CA VAL A 271 -20.68 -13.43 10.94
C VAL A 271 -19.87 -14.05 12.10
N LYS A 272 -20.57 -14.74 13.02
CA LYS A 272 -19.96 -15.46 14.15
C LYS A 272 -19.13 -16.65 13.67
N GLU A 273 -19.67 -17.47 12.76
CA GLU A 273 -18.94 -18.61 12.18
C GLU A 273 -17.72 -18.15 11.37
N ILE A 274 -17.85 -17.06 10.61
CA ILE A 274 -16.71 -16.48 9.87
C ILE A 274 -15.62 -16.01 10.82
N ALA A 275 -15.99 -15.36 11.94
CA ALA A 275 -15.01 -14.95 12.95
C ALA A 275 -14.22 -16.16 13.48
N TYR A 276 -14.90 -17.25 13.86
CA TYR A 276 -14.24 -18.46 14.35
C TYR A 276 -13.46 -19.20 13.27
N LEU A 277 -13.93 -19.22 12.03
CA LEU A 277 -13.23 -19.79 10.89
C LEU A 277 -11.88 -19.09 10.68
N LEU A 278 -11.87 -17.77 10.80
CA LEU A 278 -10.67 -16.94 10.78
C LEU A 278 -9.91 -16.97 12.12
N GLY A 279 -10.32 -17.86 13.04
CA GLY A 279 -9.80 -18.16 14.38
C GLY A 279 -10.01 -17.10 15.46
N TYR A 280 -10.80 -16.04 15.20
CA TYR A 280 -11.14 -15.05 16.22
C TYR A 280 -12.04 -15.69 17.28
N GLN A 281 -11.58 -15.69 18.53
CA GLN A 281 -12.33 -16.25 19.67
C GLN A 281 -13.49 -15.35 20.12
N ASP A 282 -13.33 -14.03 19.91
CA ASP A 282 -14.35 -13.03 20.21
C ASP A 282 -14.92 -12.41 18.91
N ALA A 283 -16.15 -12.80 18.59
CA ALA A 283 -16.87 -12.28 17.43
C ALA A 283 -17.14 -10.75 17.53
N LYS A 284 -17.29 -10.18 18.73
CA LYS A 284 -17.47 -8.73 18.90
C LYS A 284 -16.19 -7.98 18.54
N TYR A 285 -15.04 -8.48 18.98
CA TYR A 285 -13.74 -7.94 18.57
C TYR A 285 -13.57 -7.99 17.05
N PHE A 286 -13.86 -9.14 16.43
CA PHE A 286 -13.81 -9.30 14.98
C PHE A 286 -14.69 -8.28 14.24
N ILE A 287 -15.95 -8.10 14.67
CA ILE A 287 -16.88 -7.14 14.03
C ILE A 287 -16.33 -5.71 14.08
N ARG A 288 -15.80 -5.28 15.23
CA ARG A 288 -15.18 -3.94 15.36
C ARG A 288 -13.96 -3.78 14.46
N LEU A 289 -13.10 -4.80 14.43
CA LEU A 289 -11.90 -4.79 13.60
C LEU A 289 -12.26 -4.76 12.11
N PHE A 290 -13.23 -5.57 11.69
CA PHE A 290 -13.74 -5.56 10.32
C PHE A 290 -14.24 -4.17 9.93
N ALA A 291 -15.10 -3.56 10.75
CA ALA A 291 -15.62 -2.22 10.48
C ALA A 291 -14.51 -1.15 10.44
N LYS A 292 -13.49 -1.28 11.28
CA LYS A 292 -12.32 -0.39 11.26
C LYS A 292 -11.53 -0.51 9.96
N VAL A 293 -11.34 -1.74 9.45
CA VAL A 293 -10.51 -2.01 8.28
C VAL A 293 -11.24 -1.79 6.96
N THR A 294 -12.55 -2.10 6.90
CA THR A 294 -13.35 -2.07 5.67
C THR A 294 -14.36 -0.92 5.62
N ALA A 295 -14.34 -0.03 6.63
CA ALA A 295 -15.27 1.09 6.84
C ALA A 295 -16.76 0.73 6.96
N THR A 296 -17.13 -0.56 6.93
CA THR A 296 -18.52 -1.02 6.99
C THR A 296 -18.66 -2.25 7.89
N SER A 297 -19.83 -2.45 8.50
CA SER A 297 -20.05 -3.66 9.31
C SER A 297 -20.13 -4.91 8.43
N PRO A 298 -19.77 -6.11 8.92
CA PRO A 298 -19.88 -7.36 8.16
C PRO A 298 -21.27 -7.60 7.56
N THR A 299 -22.33 -7.30 8.32
CA THR A 299 -23.72 -7.46 7.87
C THR A 299 -24.08 -6.46 6.78
N ALA A 300 -23.66 -5.20 6.92
CA ALA A 300 -23.88 -4.18 5.89
C ALA A 300 -23.12 -4.52 4.61
N PHE A 301 -21.86 -4.96 4.73
CA PHE A 301 -21.04 -5.41 3.62
C PHE A 301 -21.70 -6.55 2.84
N ARG A 302 -22.17 -7.59 3.54
CA ARG A 302 -22.90 -8.71 2.91
C ARG A 302 -24.15 -8.25 2.17
N LYS A 303 -24.96 -7.37 2.78
CA LYS A 303 -26.20 -6.87 2.18
C LYS A 303 -25.93 -6.05 0.92
N ALA A 304 -24.88 -5.23 0.94
CA ALA A 304 -24.51 -4.37 -0.19
C ALA A 304 -23.94 -5.16 -1.38
N HIS A 305 -23.31 -6.30 -1.13
CA HIS A 305 -22.57 -7.06 -2.13
C HIS A 305 -23.12 -8.47 -2.41
N GLN A 306 -24.33 -8.78 -1.96
CA GLN A 306 -25.00 -10.04 -2.25
C GLN A 306 -25.23 -10.17 -3.78
N ARG A 307 -24.34 -10.91 -4.44
CA ARG A 307 -24.53 -11.39 -5.81
C ARG A 307 -25.02 -12.83 -5.79
N ASN A 308 -25.79 -13.22 -6.80
CA ASN A 308 -26.20 -14.61 -6.99
C ASN A 308 -24.94 -15.50 -7.10
N PRO A 309 -24.74 -16.52 -6.24
CA PRO A 309 -23.58 -17.41 -6.27
C PRO A 309 -23.32 -18.05 -7.64
N ALA A 310 -24.37 -18.20 -8.46
CA ALA A 310 -24.28 -18.72 -9.82
C ALA A 310 -23.42 -17.86 -10.78
N ASN A 311 -23.13 -16.60 -10.45
CA ASN A 311 -22.40 -15.68 -11.33
C ASN A 311 -20.88 -15.64 -11.05
N PHE A 312 -20.37 -16.44 -10.12
CA PHE A 312 -18.94 -16.46 -9.81
C PHE A 312 -18.18 -17.52 -10.61
N ARG A 313 -17.01 -17.15 -11.14
CA ARG A 313 -16.09 -18.10 -11.76
C ARG A 313 -15.58 -19.04 -10.68
N LYS A 314 -15.80 -20.35 -10.87
CA LYS A 314 -15.29 -21.38 -9.96
C LYS A 314 -13.76 -21.43 -10.00
N THR A 315 -13.17 -21.75 -8.86
CA THR A 315 -11.74 -22.02 -8.67
C THR A 315 -11.52 -23.50 -8.40
N VAL A 316 -10.39 -24.03 -8.85
CA VAL A 316 -9.92 -25.38 -8.54
C VAL A 316 -8.64 -25.25 -7.73
N LEU A 317 -8.62 -25.84 -6.54
CA LEU A 317 -7.45 -25.98 -5.69
C LEU A 317 -7.08 -27.47 -5.62
N ILE A 318 -5.79 -27.76 -5.65
CA ILE A 318 -5.27 -29.13 -5.62
C ILE A 318 -4.24 -29.21 -4.51
N PHE A 319 -4.31 -30.26 -3.69
CA PHE A 319 -3.42 -30.46 -2.57
C PHE A 319 -2.83 -31.86 -2.60
N LYS A 320 -1.55 -31.98 -2.26
CA LYS A 320 -0.92 -33.23 -1.82
C LYS A 320 -1.28 -33.46 -0.35
N THR A 321 -1.61 -34.70 0.02
CA THR A 321 -2.03 -35.03 1.39
C THR A 321 -1.37 -36.30 1.94
N ASP A 322 -1.43 -36.51 3.25
CA ASP A 322 -0.97 -37.74 3.90
C ASP A 322 -2.08 -38.79 4.10
N VAL A 323 -3.31 -38.49 3.67
CA VAL A 323 -4.50 -39.33 3.84
C VAL A 323 -4.34 -40.66 3.10
N THR A 324 -4.46 -41.79 3.82
CA THR A 324 -4.19 -43.13 3.25
C THR A 324 -5.44 -43.94 2.98
N THR A 325 -6.50 -43.74 3.77
CA THR A 325 -7.65 -44.63 3.77
C THR A 325 -8.93 -43.93 3.30
N SER A 326 -9.83 -44.71 2.68
CA SER A 326 -11.15 -44.21 2.29
C SER A 326 -11.99 -43.75 3.50
N ALA A 327 -11.74 -44.31 4.69
CA ALA A 327 -12.43 -43.92 5.92
C ALA A 327 -12.02 -42.52 6.39
N GLU A 328 -10.71 -42.24 6.42
CA GLU A 328 -10.16 -40.90 6.71
C GLU A 328 -10.64 -39.88 5.67
N ALA A 329 -10.53 -40.21 4.39
CA ALA A 329 -10.99 -39.36 3.29
C ALA A 329 -12.48 -38.99 3.44
N THR A 330 -13.34 -39.96 3.78
CA THR A 330 -14.78 -39.72 3.99
C THR A 330 -15.04 -38.78 5.16
N LEU A 331 -14.30 -38.93 6.27
CA LEU A 331 -14.42 -38.07 7.45
C LEU A 331 -14.03 -36.62 7.10
N ILE A 332 -12.89 -36.45 6.43
CA ILE A 332 -12.36 -35.14 6.02
C ILE A 332 -13.31 -34.48 5.02
N LEU A 333 -13.80 -35.21 4.02
CA LEU A 333 -14.76 -34.69 3.05
C LEU A 333 -16.04 -34.20 3.73
N LYS A 334 -16.55 -34.94 4.73
CA LYS A 334 -17.72 -34.51 5.50
C LYS A 334 -17.47 -33.22 6.28
N ALA A 335 -16.29 -33.08 6.88
CA ALA A 335 -15.89 -31.86 7.58
C ALA A 335 -15.73 -30.67 6.62
N LEU A 336 -15.05 -30.87 5.49
CA LEU A 336 -14.84 -29.85 4.46
C LEU A 336 -16.17 -29.39 3.85
N LEU A 337 -17.05 -30.30 3.46
CA LEU A 337 -18.33 -29.94 2.84
C LEU A 337 -19.29 -29.24 3.83
N LYS A 338 -19.15 -29.50 5.13
CA LYS A 338 -19.86 -28.73 6.17
C LYS A 338 -19.35 -27.29 6.23
N LEU A 339 -18.04 -27.11 6.09
CA LEU A 339 -17.38 -25.80 6.09
C LEU A 339 -17.62 -25.04 4.77
N LEU A 340 -17.72 -25.79 3.66
CA LEU A 340 -17.70 -25.34 2.27
C LEU A 340 -18.88 -25.94 1.49
N PRO A 341 -20.13 -25.53 1.80
CA PRO A 341 -21.32 -26.16 1.22
C PRO A 341 -21.47 -25.91 -0.29
N ASN A 342 -20.74 -24.95 -0.86
CA ASN A 342 -20.77 -24.59 -2.28
C ASN A 342 -19.58 -25.17 -3.07
N HIS A 343 -18.84 -26.11 -2.47
CA HIS A 343 -17.66 -26.72 -3.05
C HIS A 343 -17.87 -28.20 -3.27
N GLN A 344 -17.21 -28.74 -4.28
CA GLN A 344 -17.02 -30.16 -4.50
C GLN A 344 -15.60 -30.49 -4.07
N ALA A 345 -15.43 -31.58 -3.33
CA ALA A 345 -14.13 -32.06 -2.90
C ALA A 345 -14.04 -33.56 -3.14
N ASN A 346 -12.92 -34.03 -3.66
CA ASN A 346 -12.67 -35.45 -3.90
C ASN A 346 -11.18 -35.79 -3.66
N PHE A 347 -10.95 -36.98 -3.12
CA PHE A 347 -9.62 -37.54 -2.99
C PHE A 347 -9.33 -38.50 -4.15
N ASP A 348 -8.11 -38.45 -4.66
CA ASP A 348 -7.49 -39.49 -5.47
C ASP A 348 -6.41 -40.16 -4.61
N LEU A 349 -6.77 -41.28 -3.99
CA LEU A 349 -5.88 -42.04 -3.11
C LEU A 349 -4.94 -42.98 -3.88
N GLU A 350 -5.19 -43.18 -5.18
CA GLU A 350 -4.36 -44.02 -6.05
C GLU A 350 -3.18 -43.25 -6.62
N ASP A 351 -3.28 -41.92 -6.71
CA ASP A 351 -2.17 -41.03 -7.03
C ASP A 351 -1.04 -41.13 -5.98
N GLN A 352 0.21 -41.12 -6.44
CA GLN A 352 1.40 -41.22 -5.59
C GLN A 352 1.46 -40.09 -4.54
N ASP A 353 0.95 -38.91 -4.87
CA ASP A 353 0.88 -37.74 -4.00
C ASP A 353 -0.45 -37.60 -3.25
N ARG A 354 -1.36 -38.59 -3.36
CA ARG A 354 -2.64 -38.66 -2.62
C ARG A 354 -3.40 -37.35 -2.67
N ILE A 355 -3.92 -37.07 -3.86
CA ILE A 355 -4.39 -35.75 -4.23
C ILE A 355 -5.77 -35.47 -3.64
N LEU A 356 -5.93 -34.30 -3.03
CA LEU A 356 -7.22 -33.70 -2.71
C LEU A 356 -7.50 -32.59 -3.72
N ARG A 357 -8.57 -32.73 -4.49
CA ARG A 357 -9.07 -31.70 -5.41
C ARG A 357 -10.30 -31.03 -4.82
N ILE A 358 -10.32 -29.70 -4.83
CA ILE A 358 -11.44 -28.88 -4.36
C ILE A 358 -11.84 -27.91 -5.45
N GLU A 359 -13.09 -27.98 -5.89
CA GLU A 359 -13.66 -27.12 -6.93
C GLU A 359 -14.87 -26.38 -6.40
N GLY A 360 -14.90 -25.05 -6.51
CA GLY A 360 -16.03 -24.27 -5.99
C GLY A 360 -15.80 -22.78 -6.04
N LEU A 361 -16.40 -22.06 -5.09
CA LEU A 361 -16.24 -20.61 -5.00
C LEU A 361 -14.82 -20.22 -4.52
N PRO A 362 -14.33 -19.03 -4.85
CA PRO A 362 -13.01 -18.58 -4.43
C PRO A 362 -12.81 -18.69 -2.92
N ILE A 363 -11.72 -19.34 -2.50
CA ILE A 363 -11.37 -19.53 -1.10
C ILE A 363 -9.85 -19.54 -0.91
N SER A 364 -9.38 -19.07 0.25
CA SER A 364 -7.96 -19.21 0.61
C SER A 364 -7.58 -20.68 0.83
N PRO A 365 -6.49 -21.18 0.22
CA PRO A 365 -5.93 -22.51 0.46
C PRO A 365 -5.67 -22.79 1.94
N GLU A 366 -5.31 -21.78 2.73
CA GLU A 366 -5.04 -21.93 4.16
C GLU A 366 -6.25 -22.45 4.94
N ILE A 367 -7.48 -22.15 4.49
CA ILE A 367 -8.70 -22.68 5.11
C ILE A 367 -8.78 -24.20 4.95
N ILE A 368 -8.39 -24.71 3.78
CA ILE A 368 -8.37 -26.15 3.51
C ILE A 368 -7.28 -26.82 4.34
N ILE A 369 -6.07 -26.27 4.31
CA ILE A 369 -4.92 -26.78 5.07
C ILE A 369 -5.26 -26.83 6.56
N ASN A 370 -5.89 -25.78 7.09
CA ASN A 370 -6.27 -25.74 8.49
C ASN A 370 -7.40 -26.74 8.82
N ALA A 371 -8.37 -26.95 7.92
CA ALA A 371 -9.42 -27.95 8.10
C ALA A 371 -8.85 -29.38 8.14
N LEU A 372 -7.88 -29.71 7.29
CA LEU A 372 -7.17 -31.00 7.34
C LEU A 372 -6.34 -31.12 8.62
N GLY A 373 -5.63 -30.06 9.02
CA GLY A 373 -4.86 -30.05 10.26
C GLY A 373 -5.69 -30.22 11.53
N GLN A 374 -6.97 -29.83 11.53
CA GLN A 374 -7.91 -30.11 12.64
C GLN A 374 -8.33 -31.59 12.73
N GLN A 375 -8.03 -32.37 11.69
CA GLN A 375 -8.23 -33.82 11.64
C GLN A 375 -6.88 -34.56 11.71
N ASP A 376 -5.81 -33.89 12.17
CA ASP A 376 -4.45 -34.43 12.28
C ASP A 376 -3.81 -34.86 10.95
N HIS A 377 -4.19 -34.20 9.84
CA HIS A 377 -3.66 -34.46 8.50
C HIS A 377 -2.90 -33.27 7.90
N ILE A 378 -1.95 -33.57 7.01
CA ILE A 378 -1.15 -32.57 6.29
C ILE A 378 -1.72 -32.35 4.89
N ALA A 379 -1.72 -31.08 4.45
CA ALA A 379 -2.07 -30.68 3.10
C ALA A 379 -1.08 -29.65 2.57
N GLU A 380 -0.55 -29.88 1.38
CA GLU A 380 0.34 -28.94 0.67
C GLU A 380 -0.29 -28.56 -0.67
N GLU A 381 -0.54 -27.28 -0.89
CA GLU A 381 -1.14 -26.80 -2.15
C GLU A 381 -0.18 -26.98 -3.32
N ILE A 382 -0.70 -27.51 -4.43
CA ILE A 382 -0.01 -27.62 -5.71
C ILE A 382 -0.36 -26.38 -6.54
N LEU A 383 0.61 -25.48 -6.68
CA LEU A 383 0.49 -24.29 -7.52
C LEU A 383 0.84 -24.67 -8.98
N PHE A 384 -0.10 -24.47 -9.90
CA PHE A 384 0.10 -24.69 -11.34
C PHE A 384 0.57 -23.44 -12.08
#